data_AF-A0A1V9F390-F1
#
_entry.id   AF-A0A1V9F390-F1
#
_cell.length_a   1.000
_cell.length_b   1.000
_cell.length_c   1.000
_cell.angle_alpha   90.00
_cell.angle_beta   90.00
_cell.angle_gamma   90.00
#
_symmetry.space_group_name_H-M   'P 1'
#
loop_
_entity.id
_entity.type
_entity.pdbx_description
1 polymer ?
#
loop_
_entity_poly.entity_id
_entity_poly.type
_entity_poly.pdbx_seq_one_letter_code
_entity_poly.pdbx_strand_id
1 'polypeptide(L)'
;MEKKFLLYVLYITLIEIRERSYESKDERIYGLCDLLHNIPLRLDSEKGIKEAYERLLEDVETLGIYDWLNARKQEFYQSYPEYEEGDNA
;
A
#
# COMPACT_ATOMS: atom_id res chain seq x y z
N MET A 1 5.40 -19.07 7.82
CA MET A 1 6.24 -19.17 6.60
C MET A 1 5.47 -18.68 5.39
N GLU A 2 4.24 -19.15 5.18
CA GLU A 2 3.39 -18.76 4.03
C GLU A 2 3.11 -17.26 3.97
N LYS A 3 2.74 -16.60 5.08
CA LYS A 3 2.54 -15.14 5.11
C LYS A 3 3.77 -14.37 4.58
N LYS A 4 4.98 -14.75 5.02
CA LYS A 4 6.23 -14.10 4.57
C LYS A 4 6.48 -14.32 3.09
N PHE A 5 6.19 -15.52 2.59
CA PHE A 5 6.29 -15.82 1.17
C PHE A 5 5.29 -14.99 0.35
N LEU A 6 4.03 -14.89 0.77
CA LEU A 6 3.01 -14.07 0.09
C LEU A 6 3.38 -12.58 0.06
N LEU A 7 3.88 -12.04 1.18
CA LEU A 7 4.37 -10.65 1.24
C LEU A 7 5.56 -10.43 0.30
N TYR A 8 6.48 -11.40 0.21
CA TYR A 8 7.60 -11.35 -0.73
C TYR A 8 7.13 -11.37 -2.20
N VAL A 9 6.14 -12.22 -2.54
CA VAL A 9 5.56 -12.27 -3.88
C VAL A 9 4.91 -10.93 -4.24
N LEU A 10 4.19 -10.29 -3.31
CA LEU A 10 3.61 -8.96 -3.51
C LEU A 10 4.71 -7.90 -3.74
N TYR A 11 5.75 -7.90 -2.90
CA TYR A 11 6.90 -7.00 -3.03
C TYR A 11 7.53 -7.09 -4.42
N ILE A 12 7.90 -8.30 -4.86
CA ILE A 12 8.59 -8.48 -6.14
C ILE A 12 7.68 -8.15 -7.33
N THR A 13 6.39 -8.48 -7.24
CA THR A 13 5.42 -8.16 -8.30
C THR A 13 5.26 -6.64 -8.46
N LEU A 14 5.20 -5.88 -7.37
CA LEU A 14 5.10 -4.42 -7.43
C LEU A 14 6.37 -3.79 -8.04
N ILE A 15 7.54 -4.37 -7.78
CA ILE A 15 8.80 -3.94 -8.42
C ILE A 15 8.77 -4.22 -9.93
N GLU A 16 8.36 -5.42 -10.35
CA GLU A 16 8.29 -5.76 -11.78
C GLU A 16 7.29 -4.86 -12.53
N ILE A 17 6.13 -4.56 -11.93
CA ILE A 17 5.15 -3.65 -12.53
C ILE A 17 5.73 -2.23 -12.62
N ARG A 18 6.43 -1.77 -11.58
CA ARG A 18 7.10 -0.47 -11.57
C ARG A 18 8.11 -0.36 -12.71
N GLU A 19 8.98 -1.36 -12.88
CA GLU A 19 9.97 -1.38 -13.97
C GLU A 19 9.30 -1.32 -15.35
N ARG A 20 8.28 -2.16 -15.59
CA ARG A 20 7.52 -2.14 -16.85
C ARG A 20 6.82 -0.82 -17.10
N SER A 21 6.24 -0.22 -16.07
CA SER A 21 5.56 1.08 -16.18
C SER A 21 6.52 2.22 -16.48
N TYR A 22 7.76 2.15 -15.98
CA TYR A 22 8.83 3.07 -16.35
C TYR A 22 9.19 2.93 -17.84
N GLU A 23 9.39 1.70 -18.31
CA GLU A 23 9.68 1.40 -19.73
C GLU A 23 8.55 1.84 -20.67
N SER A 24 7.29 1.65 -20.25
CA SER A 24 6.12 2.04 -21.03
C SER A 24 5.72 3.52 -20.86
N LYS A 25 6.44 4.28 -20.04
CA LYS A 25 6.11 5.68 -19.67
C LYS A 25 4.70 5.84 -19.08
N ASP A 26 4.22 4.84 -18.36
CA ASP A 26 2.98 4.94 -17.59
C ASP A 26 3.28 5.51 -16.19
N GLU A 27 3.35 6.83 -16.12
CA GLU A 27 3.69 7.56 -14.89
C GLU A 27 2.70 7.28 -13.75
N ARG A 28 1.44 6.96 -14.07
CA ARG A 28 0.40 6.70 -13.06
C ARG A 28 0.65 5.37 -12.36
N ILE A 29 0.85 4.31 -13.14
CA ILE A 29 1.15 2.98 -12.58
C ILE A 29 2.52 2.98 -11.91
N TYR A 30 3.49 3.69 -12.50
CA TYR A 30 4.80 3.88 -11.88
C TYR A 30 4.69 4.49 -10.49
N GLY A 31 3.99 5.63 -10.35
CA GLY A 31 3.84 6.32 -9.07
C GLY A 31 3.12 5.47 -8.02
N LEU A 32 2.08 4.72 -8.40
CA LEU A 32 1.38 3.81 -7.48
C LEU A 32 2.27 2.67 -7.01
N CYS A 33 3.05 2.05 -7.91
CA CYS A 33 3.96 1.00 -7.51
C CYS A 33 5.12 1.55 -6.67
N ASP A 34 5.62 2.74 -7.00
CA ASP A 34 6.66 3.43 -6.22
C ASP A 34 6.18 3.72 -4.79
N LEU A 35 4.92 4.15 -4.61
CA LEU A 35 4.31 4.35 -3.30
C LEU A 35 4.18 3.05 -2.50
N LEU A 36 3.77 1.95 -3.13
CA LEU A 36 3.32 0.75 -2.41
C LEU A 36 4.36 -0.35 -2.30
N HIS A 37 5.40 -0.38 -3.16
CA HIS A 37 6.27 -1.55 -3.30
C HIS A 37 6.94 -1.96 -1.97
N ASN A 38 7.29 -1.04 -1.08
CA ASN A 38 7.95 -1.38 0.19
C ASN A 38 7.01 -1.78 1.32
N ILE A 39 5.70 -1.60 1.17
CA ILE A 39 4.73 -1.90 2.22
C ILE A 39 4.77 -3.39 2.62
N PRO A 40 4.73 -4.37 1.69
CA PRO A 40 4.68 -5.78 2.05
C PRO A 40 5.83 -6.24 2.95
N LEU A 41 7.04 -5.71 2.75
CA LEU A 41 8.22 -6.06 3.56
C LEU A 41 8.09 -5.65 5.04
N ARG A 42 7.22 -4.69 5.35
CA ARG A 42 7.03 -4.16 6.70
C ARG A 42 5.88 -4.82 7.45
N LEU A 43 5.03 -5.60 6.78
CA LEU A 43 3.81 -6.17 7.37
C LEU A 43 4.04 -7.48 8.17
N ASP A 44 5.31 -7.83 8.44
CA ASP A 44 5.66 -9.07 9.15
C ASP A 44 5.68 -8.92 10.68
N SER A 45 5.56 -7.70 11.20
CA SER A 45 5.51 -7.37 12.63
C SER A 45 4.57 -6.18 12.90
N GLU A 46 4.02 -6.09 14.10
CA GLU A 46 3.13 -4.97 14.49
C GLU A 46 3.83 -3.60 14.39
N LYS A 47 5.08 -3.52 14.85
CA LYS A 47 5.90 -2.32 14.71
C LYS A 47 6.08 -1.92 13.24
N GLY A 48 6.39 -2.89 12.37
CA GLY A 48 6.54 -2.63 10.95
C GLY A 48 5.22 -2.22 10.28
N ILE A 49 4.08 -2.77 10.69
CA ILE A 49 2.75 -2.36 10.21
C ILE A 49 2.52 -0.88 10.51
N LYS A 50 2.76 -0.44 11.76
CA LYS A 50 2.61 0.95 12.15
C LYS A 50 3.52 1.88 11.33
N GLU A 51 4.80 1.55 11.24
CA GLU A 51 5.77 2.33 10.46
C GLU A 51 5.44 2.38 8.96
N ALA A 52 4.86 1.31 8.41
CA ALA A 52 4.42 1.28 7.01
C ALA A 52 3.21 2.18 6.78
N TYR A 53 2.26 2.16 7.70
CA TYR A 53 1.07 3.00 7.62
C TYR A 53 1.41 4.48 7.78
N GLU A 54 2.22 4.84 8.77
CA GLU A 54 2.70 6.23 8.96
C GLU A 54 3.42 6.74 7.71
N ARG A 55 4.32 5.95 7.14
CA ARG A 55 5.02 6.32 5.90
C ARG A 55 4.06 6.49 4.71
N LEU A 56 3.09 5.59 4.55
CA LEU A 56 2.09 5.73 3.50
C LEU A 56 1.31 7.05 3.65
N LEU A 57 0.97 7.46 4.87
CA LEU A 57 0.30 8.73 5.12
C LEU A 57 1.20 9.93 4.74
N GLU A 58 2.47 9.90 5.13
CA GLU A 58 3.46 10.94 4.77
C GLU A 58 3.65 11.06 3.24
N ASP A 59 3.75 9.93 2.54
CA ASP A 59 3.92 9.91 1.09
C ASP A 59 2.65 10.41 0.38
N VAL A 60 1.46 10.00 0.85
CA VAL A 60 0.16 10.48 0.34
C VAL A 60 0.00 11.98 0.56
N GLU A 61 0.43 12.48 1.72
CA GLU A 61 0.46 13.92 2.03
C GLU A 61 1.35 14.68 1.06
N THR A 62 2.59 14.20 0.90
CA THR A 62 3.60 14.82 0.03
C THR A 62 3.14 14.88 -1.43
N LEU A 63 2.45 13.83 -1.89
CA LEU A 63 1.92 13.73 -3.24
C LEU A 63 0.57 14.45 -3.44
N GLY A 64 -0.11 14.86 -2.35
CA GLY A 64 -1.42 15.51 -2.42
C GLY A 64 -2.54 14.59 -2.91
N ILE A 65 -2.45 13.28 -2.66
CA ILE A 65 -3.38 12.26 -3.18
C ILE A 65 -4.34 11.70 -2.09
N TYR A 66 -4.70 12.53 -1.12
CA TYR A 66 -5.56 12.15 0.01
C TYR A 66 -6.90 11.54 -0.41
N ASP A 67 -7.54 12.12 -1.43
CA ASP A 67 -8.83 11.62 -1.93
C ASP A 67 -8.73 10.19 -2.45
N TRP A 68 -7.59 9.85 -3.07
CA TRP A 68 -7.33 8.48 -3.52
C TRP A 68 -7.25 7.52 -2.34
N LEU A 69 -6.54 7.88 -1.26
CA LEU A 69 -6.43 7.03 -0.07
C LEU A 69 -7.79 6.87 0.63
N ASN A 70 -8.55 7.95 0.76
CA ASN A 70 -9.89 7.92 1.35
C ASN A 70 -10.85 7.01 0.56
N ALA A 71 -10.81 7.06 -0.77
CA ALA A 71 -11.59 6.15 -1.60
C ALA A 71 -11.23 4.68 -1.34
N ARG A 72 -9.94 4.34 -1.23
CA ARG A 72 -9.51 2.97 -0.89
C ARG A 72 -9.94 2.54 0.52
N LYS A 73 -9.95 3.45 1.50
CA LYS A 73 -10.47 3.18 2.85
C LYS A 73 -11.96 2.87 2.85
N GLN A 74 -12.75 3.66 2.11
CA GLN A 74 -14.19 3.42 1.98
C GLN A 74 -14.48 2.08 1.31
N GLU A 75 -13.78 1.75 0.22
CA GLU A 75 -13.88 0.44 -0.44
C GLU A 75 -13.49 -0.72 0.48
N PHE A 76 -12.48 -0.52 1.32
CA PHE A 76 -12.06 -1.50 2.33
C PHE A 76 -13.19 -1.76 3.32
N TYR A 77 -13.78 -0.73 3.94
CA TYR A 77 -14.86 -0.92 4.91
C TYR A 77 -16.15 -1.47 4.27
N GLN A 78 -16.44 -1.13 3.01
CA GLN A 78 -17.55 -1.74 2.28
C GLN A 78 -17.33 -3.24 2.03
N SER A 79 -16.08 -3.65 1.79
CA SER A 79 -15.72 -5.05 1.52
C SER A 79 -15.55 -5.87 2.79
N TYR A 80 -15.16 -5.23 3.90
CA TYR A 80 -14.92 -5.85 5.20
C TYR A 80 -15.57 -5.01 6.33
N PRO A 81 -16.92 -5.01 6.42
CA PRO A 81 -17.65 -4.18 7.39
C PRO A 81 -17.28 -4.45 8.85
N GLU A 82 -16.79 -5.65 9.17
CA GLU A 82 -16.35 -6.03 10.51
C GLU A 82 -15.20 -5.17 11.07
N TYR A 83 -14.52 -4.40 10.22
CA TYR A 83 -13.45 -3.48 10.61
C TYR A 83 -13.91 -2.02 10.78
N GLU A 84 -15.17 -1.68 10.46
CA GLU A 84 -15.68 -0.29 10.51
C GLU A 84 -15.75 0.25 11.95
N GLU A 85 -16.00 -0.61 12.94
CA GLU A 85 -16.13 -0.21 14.36
C GLU A 85 -14.79 -0.06 15.11
N GLY A 86 -13.66 -0.36 14.45
CA GLY A 86 -12.32 -0.35 15.05
C GLY A 86 -11.56 1.00 15.02
N ASP A 87 -12.06 1.98 14.27
CA ASP A 87 -11.39 3.29 14.05
C ASP A 87 -11.89 4.39 15.03
N ASN A 88 -12.70 4.03 16.04
CA ASN A 88 -13.21 4.93 17.09
C ASN A 88 -12.47 4.79 18.45
N ALA A 89 -11.18 4.40 18.44
CA ALA A 89 -10.36 4.28 19.65
C ALA A 89 -9.12 5.17 19.62
#